data_AF-A0A225V0K5-F1
#
_entry.id   AF-A0A225V0K5-F1
#
_cell.length_a   1.000
_cell.length_b   1.000
_cell.length_c   1.000
_cell.angle_alpha   90.00
_cell.angle_beta   90.00
_cell.angle_gamma   90.00
#
_symmetry.space_group_name_H-M   'P 1'
#
loop_
_entity.id
_entity.type
_entity.pdbx_description
1 polymer ?
#
loop_
_entity_poly.entity_id
_entity_poly.type
_entity_poly.pdbx_seq_one_letter_code
_entity_poly.pdbx_strand_id
1 'polypeptide(L)'
;MSCSFKIKWTLLVLLRCKQSPESCFEQWGDTLVMDWTHRTNDLGYHLGSLAVTSATGRGIPVVDFLALDQREETMKQIVEVFKHRNPRWSGIKSVVTDKDFVEW
;
A
#
# COMPACT_ATOMS: atom_id res chain seq x y z
N MET A 1 4.69 17.63 -11.30
CA MET A 1 4.15 16.39 -11.89
C MET A 1 2.72 16.18 -11.41
N SER A 2 1.74 16.45 -12.28
CA SER A 2 0.31 16.24 -12.02
C SER A 2 -0.01 14.75 -12.23
N CYS A 3 -0.57 14.08 -11.23
CA CYS A 3 -0.96 12.67 -11.34
C CYS A 3 -2.49 12.59 -11.34
N SER A 4 -3.03 12.12 -12.45
CA SER A 4 -4.47 12.03 -12.68
C SER A 4 -5.10 10.90 -11.86
N PHE A 5 -6.25 11.19 -11.25
CA PHE A 5 -7.05 10.25 -10.46
C PHE A 5 -7.93 9.41 -11.40
N LYS A 6 -7.65 8.12 -11.52
CA LYS A 6 -8.61 7.16 -12.09
C LYS A 6 -9.35 6.49 -10.94
N ILE A 7 -10.60 6.88 -10.78
CA ILE A 7 -11.55 6.29 -9.84
C ILE A 7 -11.97 4.93 -10.42
N LYS A 8 -11.62 3.83 -9.73
CA LYS A 8 -12.31 2.55 -9.86
C LYS A 8 -13.11 2.39 -8.57
N TRP A 9 -14.40 2.06 -8.69
CA TRP A 9 -15.45 2.19 -7.66
C TRP A 9 -15.25 1.45 -6.31
N THR A 10 -14.09 0.84 -6.06
CA THR A 10 -13.79 0.07 -4.84
C THR A 10 -12.60 0.63 -4.05
N LEU A 11 -11.72 1.44 -4.68
CA LEU A 11 -10.53 2.03 -4.07
C LEU A 11 -10.65 3.56 -4.13
N LEU A 12 -10.96 4.20 -3.00
CA LEU A 12 -11.40 5.60 -2.99
C LEU A 12 -10.25 6.58 -3.18
N VAL A 13 -9.11 6.37 -2.50
CA VAL A 13 -7.99 7.33 -2.55
C VAL A 13 -6.67 6.62 -2.31
N LEU A 14 -5.71 6.76 -3.23
CA LEU A 14 -4.29 6.54 -2.97
C LEU A 14 -3.69 7.88 -2.53
N LEU A 15 -3.41 8.00 -1.23
CA LEU A 15 -2.72 9.16 -0.67
C LEU A 15 -1.22 9.00 -0.92
N ARG A 16 -0.60 10.09 -1.39
CA ARG A 16 0.75 10.03 -1.94
C ARG A 16 1.81 9.68 -0.90
N CYS A 17 2.77 8.91 -1.40
CA CYS A 17 4.13 8.74 -0.90
C CYS A 17 4.74 10.05 -0.38
N LYS A 18 5.21 10.01 0.87
CA LYS A 18 6.16 10.96 1.43
C LYS A 18 7.56 10.47 1.06
N GLN A 19 8.18 11.05 0.03
CA GLN A 19 9.61 10.82 -0.24
C GLN A 19 10.29 12.10 -0.74
N SER A 20 11.47 12.38 -0.19
CA SER A 20 12.59 12.93 -0.98
C SER A 20 13.34 11.76 -1.66
N PRO A 21 14.07 12.01 -2.75
CA PRO A 21 14.08 11.21 -3.97
C PRO A 21 15.14 10.10 -4.00
N GLU A 22 14.88 9.06 -4.82
CA GLU A 22 15.77 8.02 -5.36
C GLU A 22 16.62 7.18 -4.39
N SER A 23 17.23 7.77 -3.36
CA SER A 23 18.09 7.09 -2.37
C SER A 23 17.31 6.16 -1.44
N CYS A 24 16.04 6.47 -1.15
CA CYS A 24 15.19 5.55 -0.38
C CYS A 24 14.91 4.26 -1.15
N PHE A 25 14.86 4.30 -2.49
CA PHE A 25 14.56 3.13 -3.33
C PHE A 25 15.73 2.14 -3.44
N GLU A 26 16.98 2.59 -3.31
CA GLU A 26 18.15 1.68 -3.28
C GLU A 26 18.15 0.76 -2.06
N GLN A 27 17.44 1.15 -0.99
CA GLN A 27 17.45 0.46 0.31
C GLN A 27 16.15 -0.28 0.60
N TRP A 28 15.28 -0.48 -0.40
CA TRP A 28 14.08 -1.29 -0.23
C TRP A 28 14.49 -2.74 0.00
N GLY A 29 14.03 -3.29 1.12
CA GLY A 29 14.10 -4.70 1.38
C GLY A 29 13.06 -5.47 0.57
N ASP A 30 13.19 -6.78 0.62
CA ASP A 30 12.42 -7.71 -0.21
C ASP A 30 10.94 -7.86 0.22
N THR A 31 10.51 -7.19 1.30
CA THR A 31 9.19 -7.38 1.93
C THR A 31 8.37 -6.10 1.88
N LEU A 32 7.14 -6.21 1.38
CA LEU A 32 6.08 -5.22 1.50
C LEU A 32 5.14 -5.62 2.63
N VAL A 33 4.88 -4.72 3.57
CA VAL A 33 3.91 -4.93 4.66
C VAL A 33 2.66 -4.11 4.34
N MET A 34 1.48 -4.75 4.41
CA MET A 34 0.20 -4.07 4.33
C MET A 34 -0.41 -4.02 5.74
N ASP A 35 -0.49 -2.81 6.28
CA ASP A 35 -1.06 -2.54 7.59
C ASP A 35 -2.41 -1.83 7.44
N TRP A 36 -3.31 -2.08 8.39
CA TRP A 36 -4.67 -1.57 8.37
C TRP A 36 -5.04 -0.90 9.69
N THR A 37 -5.53 0.32 9.60
CA THR A 37 -6.10 1.08 10.71
C THR A 37 -7.62 1.15 10.56
N HIS A 38 -8.33 0.63 11.56
CA HIS A 38 -9.80 0.65 11.61
C HIS A 38 -10.32 1.93 12.28
N ARG A 39 -11.61 2.25 12.04
CA ARG A 39 -12.34 3.36 12.67
C ARG A 39 -11.68 4.74 12.50
N THR A 40 -11.13 4.99 11.31
CA THR A 40 -10.47 6.28 10.99
C THR A 40 -11.46 7.37 10.55
N ASN A 41 -12.68 7.00 10.16
CA ASN A 41 -13.72 7.93 9.73
C ASN A 41 -15.13 7.35 9.97
N ASP A 42 -16.13 8.25 9.98
CA ASP A 42 -17.54 7.90 10.16
C ASP A 42 -18.20 7.34 8.89
N LEU A 43 -17.48 7.36 7.76
CA LEU A 43 -17.96 6.84 6.47
C LEU A 43 -17.69 5.34 6.29
N GLY A 44 -17.03 4.71 7.27
CA GLY A 44 -16.77 3.26 7.26
C GLY A 44 -15.57 2.84 6.41
N TYR A 45 -14.77 3.76 5.86
CA TYR A 45 -13.55 3.39 5.14
C TYR A 45 -12.45 2.98 6.12
N HIS A 46 -11.70 1.94 5.74
CA HIS A 46 -10.47 1.54 6.40
C HIS A 46 -9.30 2.34 5.81
N LEU A 47 -8.47 2.92 6.69
CA LEU A 47 -7.17 3.44 6.30
C LEU A 47 -6.19 2.28 6.27
N GLY A 48 -5.40 2.16 5.20
CA GLY A 48 -4.31 1.20 5.13
C GLY A 48 -3.04 1.85 4.61
N SER A 49 -1.91 1.23 4.92
CA SER A 49 -0.60 1.65 4.45
C SER A 49 0.17 0.45 3.91
N LEU A 50 0.85 0.66 2.80
CA LEU A 50 1.89 -0.22 2.30
C LEU A 50 3.23 0.34 2.78
N ALA A 51 4.00 -0.46 3.51
CA ALA A 51 5.32 -0.11 4.00
C ALA A 51 6.37 -1.07 3.47
N VAL A 52 7.50 -0.55 3.02
CA VAL A 52 8.68 -1.36 2.65
C VAL A 52 9.63 -1.43 3.84
N THR A 53 10.25 -2.58 4.06
CA THR A 53 11.29 -2.69 5.08
C THR A 53 12.59 -2.11 4.56
N SER A 54 13.15 -1.10 5.22
CA SER A 54 14.50 -0.59 4.91
C SER A 54 15.57 -1.62 5.31
N ALA A 55 16.77 -1.52 4.74
CA ALA A 55 17.97 -2.22 5.19
C ALA A 55 18.24 -2.11 6.72
N THR A 56 17.71 -1.06 7.37
CA THR A 56 17.79 -0.85 8.83
C THR A 56 16.69 -1.57 9.64
N GLY A 57 15.82 -2.36 8.99
CA GLY A 57 14.69 -3.05 9.63
C GLY A 57 13.48 -2.16 9.93
N ARG A 58 13.53 -0.87 9.58
CA ARG A 58 12.40 0.06 9.77
C ARG A 58 11.42 -0.04 8.61
N GLY A 59 10.12 -0.15 8.91
CA GLY A 59 9.05 -0.01 7.93
C GLY A 59 8.91 1.45 7.49
N ILE A 60 9.04 1.71 6.19
CA ILE A 60 8.85 3.03 5.58
C ILE A 60 7.54 2.98 4.77
N PRO A 61 6.49 3.74 5.14
CA PRO A 61 5.26 3.78 4.38
C PRO A 61 5.52 4.40 3.01
N VAL A 62 5.16 3.67 1.95
CA VAL A 62 5.31 4.08 0.55
C VAL A 62 4.00 4.51 -0.07
N VAL A 63 2.88 3.97 0.41
CA VAL A 63 1.54 4.30 -0.08
C VAL A 63 0.56 4.22 1.08
N ASP A 64 -0.22 5.27 1.27
CA ASP A 64 -1.40 5.22 2.13
C ASP A 64 -2.65 5.16 1.25
N PHE A 65 -3.69 4.47 1.71
CA PHE A 65 -4.91 4.29 0.95
C PHE A 65 -6.16 4.20 1.83
N LEU A 66 -7.29 4.56 1.25
CA LEU A 66 -8.62 4.34 1.83
C LEU A 66 -9.35 3.27 1.03
N ALA A 67 -9.82 2.22 1.70
CA ALA A 67 -10.57 1.14 1.09
C ALA A 67 -11.86 0.83 1.89
N LEU A 68 -12.88 0.37 1.18
CA LEU A 68 -14.19 0.05 1.77
C LEU A 68 -14.17 -1.22 2.62
N ASP A 69 -13.34 -2.19 2.24
CA ASP A 69 -13.19 -3.45 2.96
C ASP A 69 -11.75 -3.97 2.86
N GLN A 70 -11.46 -4.99 3.66
CA GLN A 70 -10.18 -5.70 3.69
C GLN A 70 -10.30 -7.07 3.03
N ARG A 71 -11.12 -7.20 1.97
CA ARG A 71 -11.27 -8.47 1.26
C ARG A 71 -10.07 -8.75 0.36
N GLU A 72 -9.86 -10.02 0.04
CA GLU A 72 -8.81 -10.48 -0.88
C GLU A 72 -8.81 -9.71 -2.20
N GLU A 73 -9.98 -9.50 -2.80
CA GLU A 73 -10.11 -8.75 -4.06
C GLU A 73 -9.60 -7.32 -3.93
N THR A 74 -9.98 -6.62 -2.86
CA THR A 74 -9.58 -5.24 -2.58
C THR A 74 -8.07 -5.16 -2.32
N MET A 75 -7.52 -6.06 -1.50
CA MET A 75 -6.08 -6.16 -1.23
C MET A 75 -5.28 -6.42 -2.51
N LYS A 76 -5.72 -7.35 -3.36
CA LYS A 76 -5.09 -7.62 -4.67
C LYS A 76 -5.12 -6.40 -5.57
N GLN A 77 -6.25 -5.69 -5.63
CA GLN A 77 -6.36 -4.47 -6.43
C GLN A 77 -5.38 -3.39 -5.96
N ILE A 78 -5.24 -3.19 -4.64
CA ILE A 78 -4.28 -2.23 -4.08
C ILE A 78 -2.86 -2.58 -4.51
N VAL A 79 -2.47 -3.85 -4.38
CA VAL A 79 -1.15 -4.35 -4.79
C VAL A 79 -0.93 -4.18 -6.30
N GLU A 80 -1.93 -4.46 -7.13
CA GLU A 80 -1.83 -4.27 -8.59
C GLU A 80 -1.66 -2.79 -8.97
N VAL A 81 -2.36 -1.88 -8.30
CA VAL A 81 -2.16 -0.45 -8.52
C VAL A 81 -0.76 -0.02 -8.05
N PHE A 82 -0.26 -0.58 -6.95
CA PHE A 82 1.12 -0.34 -6.50
C PHE A 82 2.14 -0.81 -7.53
N LYS A 83 2.00 -2.03 -8.06
CA LYS A 83 2.86 -2.59 -9.13
C LYS A 83 2.89 -1.70 -10.37
N HIS A 84 1.70 -1.31 -10.85
CA HIS A 84 1.58 -0.52 -12.07
C HIS A 84 2.25 0.86 -11.93
N ARG A 85 2.28 1.42 -10.73
CA ARG A 85 2.86 2.74 -10.45
C ARG A 85 4.35 2.69 -10.08
N ASN A 86 4.88 1.52 -9.71
CA ASN A 86 6.25 1.37 -9.22
C ASN A 86 7.03 0.36 -10.07
N PRO A 87 7.79 0.81 -11.09
CA PRO A 87 8.59 -0.06 -11.95
C PRO A 87 9.62 -0.92 -11.20
N ARG A 88 10.02 -0.49 -10.00
CA ARG A 88 10.95 -1.21 -9.11
C ARG A 88 10.28 -2.30 -8.24
N TRP A 89 8.99 -2.57 -8.44
CA TRP A 89 8.28 -3.66 -7.76
C TRP A 89 8.99 -5.02 -7.87
N SER A 90 9.74 -5.25 -8.95
CA SER A 90 10.49 -6.51 -9.18
C SER A 90 11.48 -6.86 -8.07
N GLY A 91 11.88 -5.91 -7.22
CA GLY A 91 12.72 -6.18 -6.04
C GLY A 91 11.96 -6.75 -4.84
N ILE A 92 10.63 -6.63 -4.81
CA ILE A 92 9.79 -7.15 -3.72
C ILE A 92 9.50 -8.63 -3.96
N LYS A 93 9.85 -9.47 -2.99
CA LYS A 93 9.68 -10.93 -3.03
C LYS A 93 8.47 -11.41 -2.25
N SER A 94 8.05 -10.69 -1.22
CA SER A 94 6.92 -11.07 -0.37
C SER A 94 6.03 -9.88 -0.02
N VAL A 95 4.74 -10.16 0.14
CA VAL A 95 3.78 -9.25 0.75
C VAL A 95 3.30 -9.90 2.03
N VAL A 96 3.39 -9.17 3.14
CA VAL A 96 2.92 -9.59 4.45
C VAL A 96 1.69 -8.76 4.79
N THR A 97 0.60 -9.44 5.14
CA THR A 97 -0.64 -8.84 5.61
C THR A 97 -0.91 -9.37 7.01
N ASP A 98 -1.38 -8.50 7.92
CA ASP A 98 -1.76 -8.92 9.28
C ASP A 98 -3.00 -9.83 9.27
N LYS A 99 -3.87 -9.65 8.27
CA LYS A 99 -5.11 -10.39 8.13
C LYS A 99 -4.97 -11.54 7.13
N ASP A 100 -5.46 -12.72 7.52
CA ASP A 100 -5.61 -13.87 6.63
C ASP A 100 -6.78 -13.64 5.66
N PHE A 101 -6.63 -14.07 4.40
CA PHE A 101 -7.65 -13.88 3.36
C PHE A 101 -8.99 -14.59 3.64
N VAL A 102 -9.05 -15.43 4.67
CA VAL A 102 -10.19 -16.29 5.02
C VAL A 102 -11.01 -15.70 6.19
N GLU A 103 -10.52 -14.66 6.86
CA GLU A 103 -11.20 -14.05 8.00
C GLU A 103 -12.25 -13.03 7.54
N TRP A 104 -13.53 -13.43 7.64
CA TRP A 104 -14.70 -12.63 7.27
C TRP A 104 -15.22 -11.76 8.41
#